data_AF-A0A426K9T7-F1
#
_entry.id   AF-A0A426K9T7-F1
#
_cell.length_a   1.000
_cell.length_b   1.000
_cell.length_c   1.000
_cell.angle_alpha   90.00
_cell.angle_beta   90.00
_cell.angle_gamma   90.00
#
_symmetry.space_group_name_H-M   'P 1'
#
loop_
_entity.id
_entity.type
_entity.pdbx_description
1 polymer ?
#
loop_
_entity_poly.entity_id
_entity_poly.type
_entity_poly.pdbx_seq_one_letter_code
_entity_poly.pdbx_strand_id
1 'polypeptide(L)'
;MKNFDLGDIVLIKFPFTGQQNFKKRPALVLKDFGDDIIVCRITSKIYHSDYDILIEDWEASQLKLKSVVRVHKIATLEKTMVDKVLKPVNAGIKAKIRENFIKLIE
;
A
#
# COMPACT_ATOMS: atom_id res chain seq x y z
N MET A 1 8.86 -15.39 9.05
CA MET A 1 8.06 -14.92 7.89
C MET A 1 8.92 -14.03 7.01
N LYS A 2 8.50 -13.72 5.78
CA LYS A 2 9.23 -12.75 4.93
C LYS A 2 9.26 -11.38 5.61
N ASN A 3 10.41 -10.70 5.54
CA ASN A 3 10.55 -9.30 5.92
C ASN A 3 10.20 -8.42 4.72
N PHE A 4 9.53 -7.32 5.00
CA PHE A 4 9.10 -6.34 4.00
C PHE A 4 9.82 -5.02 4.19
N ASP A 5 10.13 -4.39 3.05
CA ASP A 5 10.71 -3.06 3.00
C ASP A 5 9.68 -2.02 2.55
N LEU A 6 10.00 -0.75 2.79
CA LEU A 6 9.20 0.36 2.26
C LEU A 6 9.01 0.20 0.74
N GLY A 7 7.77 0.25 0.30
CA GLY A 7 7.39 0.17 -1.10
C GLY A 7 7.16 -1.25 -1.62
N ASP A 8 7.33 -2.28 -0.80
CA ASP A 8 6.83 -3.61 -1.12
C ASP A 8 5.31 -3.58 -1.28
N ILE A 9 4.79 -4.41 -2.18
CA ILE A 9 3.35 -4.52 -2.41
C ILE A 9 2.87 -5.89 -1.98
N VAL A 10 1.84 -5.91 -1.14
CA VAL A 10 1.17 -7.12 -0.67
C VAL A 10 -0.30 -7.09 -1.07
N LEU A 11 -0.84 -8.24 -1.44
CA LEU A 11 -2.28 -8.45 -1.57
C LEU A 11 -2.80 -8.92 -0.22
N ILE A 12 -3.74 -8.16 0.35
CA ILE A 12 -4.31 -8.42 1.66
C ILE A 12 -5.83 -8.38 1.61
N LYS A 13 -6.48 -9.07 2.55
CA LYS A 13 -7.89 -8.85 2.87
C LYS A 13 -8.02 -7.55 3.65
N PHE A 14 -7.97 -6.40 2.95
CA PHE A 14 -7.95 -5.09 3.61
C PHE A 14 -9.23 -4.91 4.45
N PRO A 15 -9.12 -4.65 5.77
CA PRO A 15 -10.29 -4.41 6.60
C PRO A 15 -10.94 -3.09 6.21
N PHE A 16 -12.19 -3.13 5.73
CA PHE A 16 -12.95 -1.90 5.50
C PHE A 16 -13.54 -1.45 6.83
N THR A 17 -13.41 -0.17 7.12
CA THR A 17 -14.19 0.49 8.18
C THR A 17 -15.67 0.24 7.94
N GLY A 18 -16.32 -0.54 8.80
CA GLY A 18 -17.78 -0.71 8.85
C GLY A 18 -18.42 -1.70 7.87
N GLN A 19 -17.69 -2.61 7.22
CA GLN A 19 -18.32 -3.65 6.38
C GLN A 19 -17.88 -5.07 6.76
N GLN A 20 -18.84 -5.99 6.83
CA GLN A 20 -18.61 -7.43 7.05
C GLN A 20 -17.91 -8.13 5.85
N ASN A 21 -17.82 -7.48 4.69
CA ASN A 21 -17.21 -8.04 3.48
C ASN A 21 -15.79 -7.50 3.25
N PHE A 22 -14.83 -8.41 3.23
CA PHE A 22 -13.45 -8.11 2.83
C PHE A 22 -13.28 -8.23 1.33
N LYS A 23 -12.65 -7.23 0.71
CA LYS A 23 -12.17 -7.29 -0.68
C LYS A 23 -10.66 -7.40 -0.65
N LYS A 24 -10.11 -8.38 -1.38
CA LYS A 24 -8.67 -8.48 -1.60
C LYS A 24 -8.20 -7.23 -2.34
N ARG A 25 -7.29 -6.47 -1.75
CA ARG A 25 -6.72 -5.26 -2.36
C ARG A 25 -5.21 -5.24 -2.17
N PRO A 26 -4.46 -4.74 -3.17
CA PRO A 26 -3.06 -4.45 -2.97
C PRO A 26 -2.90 -3.35 -1.90
N ALA A 27 -1.82 -3.42 -1.16
CA ALA A 27 -1.39 -2.42 -0.20
C ALA A 27 0.13 -2.27 -0.29
N LEU A 28 0.60 -1.04 -0.11
CA LEU A 28 2.02 -0.71 -0.07
C LEU A 28 2.50 -0.80 1.37
N VAL A 29 3.56 -1.54 1.63
CA VAL A 29 4.19 -1.63 2.96
C VAL A 29 4.97 -0.35 3.23
N LEU A 30 4.69 0.28 4.37
CA LEU A 30 5.46 1.40 4.91
C LEU A 30 6.58 0.90 5.83
N LYS A 31 6.25 -0.04 6.72
CA LYS A 31 7.18 -0.53 7.75
C LYS A 31 6.78 -1.93 8.20
N ASP A 32 7.78 -2.71 8.56
CA ASP A 32 7.68 -4.05 9.12
C ASP A 32 8.19 -4.05 10.57
N PHE A 33 7.44 -4.72 11.46
CA PHE A 33 7.71 -4.84 12.90
C PHE A 33 7.83 -6.32 13.35
N GLY A 34 8.11 -7.24 12.44
CA GLY A 34 8.23 -8.67 12.74
C GLY A 34 6.92 -9.41 12.46
N ASP A 35 5.94 -9.31 13.35
CA ASP A 35 4.65 -9.99 13.18
C ASP A 35 3.59 -9.08 12.52
N ASP A 36 3.74 -7.77 12.67
CA ASP A 36 2.86 -6.75 12.11
C ASP A 36 3.55 -5.94 11.00
N ILE A 37 2.75 -5.44 10.07
CA ILE A 37 3.15 -4.48 9.04
C ILE A 37 2.23 -3.26 9.04
N ILE A 38 2.80 -2.09 8.86
CA ILE A 38 2.05 -0.87 8.54
C ILE A 38 1.99 -0.74 7.03
N VAL A 39 0.78 -0.53 6.51
CA VAL A 39 0.54 -0.44 5.06
C VAL A 39 -0.33 0.76 4.70
N CYS A 40 -0.18 1.25 3.47
CA CYS A 40 -1.11 2.17 2.81
C CYS A 40 -1.94 1.45 1.76
N ARG A 41 -3.21 1.81 1.62
CA ARG A 41 -4.10 1.23 0.62
C ARG A 41 -3.67 1.60 -0.82
N ILE A 42 -3.68 0.62 -1.72
CA ILE A 42 -3.63 0.83 -3.17
C ILE A 42 -5.04 0.59 -3.75
N THR A 43 -5.45 1.42 -4.72
CA THR A 43 -6.74 1.28 -5.41
C THR A 43 -6.65 1.67 -6.87
N SER A 44 -7.41 0.99 -7.74
CA SER A 44 -7.54 1.34 -9.16
C SER A 44 -8.51 2.51 -9.40
N LYS A 45 -9.36 2.84 -8.42
CA LYS A 45 -10.13 4.08 -8.46
C LYS A 45 -9.17 5.26 -8.27
N ILE A 46 -8.98 6.06 -9.31
CA ILE A 46 -8.09 7.20 -9.31
C ILE A 46 -8.71 8.35 -8.49
N TYR A 47 -7.90 8.90 -7.61
CA TYR A 47 -8.19 10.06 -6.76
C TYR A 47 -7.02 11.04 -6.88
N HIS A 48 -7.27 12.30 -6.56
CA HIS A 48 -6.31 13.39 -6.73
C HIS A 48 -6.21 14.28 -5.47
N SER A 49 -6.20 13.67 -4.28
CA SER A 49 -5.88 14.44 -3.07
C SER A 49 -4.38 14.64 -2.93
N ASP A 50 -3.99 15.55 -2.03
CA ASP A 50 -2.58 15.85 -1.75
C ASP A 50 -1.77 14.64 -1.29
N TYR A 51 -2.44 13.58 -0.82
CA TYR A 51 -1.84 12.35 -0.29
C TYR A 51 -2.00 11.15 -1.23
N ASP A 52 -2.45 11.36 -2.46
CA ASP A 52 -2.66 10.30 -3.45
C ASP A 52 -1.53 10.32 -4.50
N ILE A 53 -0.77 9.22 -4.59
CA ILE A 53 0.38 9.11 -5.51
C ILE A 53 0.04 8.11 -6.61
N LEU A 54 -0.01 8.60 -7.85
CA LEU A 54 -0.24 7.76 -9.02
C LEU A 54 0.94 6.79 -9.25
N ILE A 55 0.63 5.52 -9.47
CA ILE A 55 1.61 4.51 -9.89
C ILE A 55 1.55 4.43 -11.42
N GLU A 56 2.48 5.12 -12.08
CA GLU A 56 2.54 5.14 -13.55
C GLU A 56 2.95 3.78 -14.11
N ASP A 57 4.01 3.17 -13.56
CA ASP A 57 4.52 1.84 -13.96
C ASP A 57 3.82 0.69 -13.21
N TRP A 58 2.48 0.72 -13.17
CA TRP A 58 1.70 -0.24 -12.39
C TRP A 58 1.93 -1.70 -12.83
N GLU A 59 2.17 -1.94 -14.12
CA GLU A 59 2.47 -3.26 -14.68
C GLU A 59 3.79 -3.83 -14.15
N ALA A 60 4.82 -2.99 -14.03
CA ALA A 60 6.11 -3.38 -13.47
C ALA A 60 5.99 -3.83 -12.00
N SER A 61 4.99 -3.29 -11.29
CA SER A 61 4.63 -3.67 -9.92
C SER A 61 3.67 -4.88 -9.86
N GLN A 62 3.36 -5.52 -10.99
CA GLN A 62 2.40 -6.62 -11.14
C GLN A 62 0.97 -6.28 -10.65
N LEU A 63 0.61 -5.01 -10.67
CA LEU A 63 -0.78 -4.60 -10.50
C LEU A 63 -1.55 -4.95 -11.77
N LYS A 64 -2.86 -5.13 -11.67
CA LYS A 64 -3.72 -5.47 -12.83
C LYS A 64 -4.27 -4.27 -13.58
N LEU A 65 -4.28 -3.11 -12.92
CA LEU A 65 -4.88 -1.88 -13.42
C LEU A 65 -4.03 -0.70 -12.93
N LYS A 66 -4.06 0.40 -13.70
CA LYS A 66 -3.56 1.70 -13.25
C LYS A 66 -4.14 2.02 -11.87
N SER A 67 -3.26 2.37 -10.95
CA SER A 67 -3.59 2.44 -9.53
C SER A 67 -2.92 3.64 -8.85
N VAL A 68 -3.46 4.00 -7.69
CA VAL A 68 -2.97 5.09 -6.85
C VAL A 68 -2.71 4.56 -5.43
N VAL A 69 -1.59 4.96 -4.83
CA VAL A 69 -1.32 4.76 -3.40
C VAL A 69 -1.99 5.89 -2.65
N ARG A 70 -2.79 5.56 -1.63
CA ARG A 70 -3.47 6.56 -0.79
C ARG A 70 -2.77 6.63 0.56
N VAL A 71 -1.83 7.56 0.72
CA VAL A 71 -0.91 7.61 1.86
C VAL A 71 -1.65 7.78 3.18
N HIS A 72 -2.69 8.61 3.21
CA HIS A 72 -3.58 8.82 4.37
C HIS A 72 -4.54 7.65 4.68
N LYS A 73 -4.49 6.53 3.96
CA LYS A 73 -5.30 5.33 4.21
C LYS A 73 -4.43 4.22 4.76
N ILE A 74 -3.98 4.42 5.99
CA ILE A 74 -3.04 3.57 6.73
C ILE A 74 -3.80 2.52 7.54
N ALA A 75 -3.23 1.32 7.64
CA ALA A 75 -3.63 0.30 8.61
C ALA A 75 -2.40 -0.47 9.10
N THR A 76 -2.45 -0.92 10.35
CA THR A 76 -1.54 -1.94 10.90
C THR A 76 -2.24 -3.29 10.81
N LEU A 77 -1.54 -4.31 10.32
CA LEU A 77 -2.10 -5.64 10.08
C LEU A 77 -1.08 -6.71 10.43
N GLU A 78 -1.57 -7.82 10.98
CA GLU A 78 -0.77 -9.02 11.13
C GLU A 78 -0.31 -9.54 9.75
N LYS A 79 0.94 -9.98 9.65
CA LYS A 79 1.48 -10.57 8.41
C LYS A 79 0.73 -11.81 7.95
N THR A 80 0.04 -12.50 8.87
CA THR A 80 -0.83 -13.65 8.58
C THR A 80 -1.96 -13.30 7.61
N MET A 81 -2.32 -12.01 7.50
CA MET A 81 -3.32 -11.51 6.56
C MET A 81 -2.80 -11.33 5.12
N VAL A 82 -1.49 -11.47 4.88
CA VAL A 82 -0.87 -11.37 3.56
C VAL A 82 -1.16 -12.62 2.73
N ASP A 83 -1.93 -12.44 1.65
CA ASP A 83 -2.33 -13.51 0.74
C ASP A 83 -1.30 -13.74 -0.37
N LYS A 84 -0.68 -12.65 -0.87
CA LYS A 84 0.34 -12.71 -1.93
C LYS A 84 1.27 -11.52 -1.85
N VAL A 85 2.53 -11.70 -2.25
CA VAL A 85 3.49 -10.61 -2.47
C VAL A 85 3.61 -10.32 -3.97
N LEU A 86 3.55 -9.04 -4.35
CA LEU A 86 3.74 -8.55 -5.72
C LEU A 86 5.13 -7.90 -5.87
N LYS A 87 5.42 -7.30 -7.02
CA LYS A 87 6.65 -6.54 -7.19
C LYS A 87 6.56 -5.16 -6.51
N PRO A 88 7.65 -4.68 -5.90
CA PRO A 88 7.67 -3.38 -5.24
C PRO A 88 7.54 -2.24 -6.25
N VAL A 89 7.15 -1.07 -5.74
CA VAL A 89 7.18 0.18 -6.53
C VAL A 89 8.62 0.65 -6.78
N ASN A 90 8.82 1.44 -7.82
CA ASN A 90 10.11 2.05 -8.15
C ASN A 90 10.57 3.09 -7.09
N ALA A 91 11.84 3.45 -7.15
CA ALA A 91 12.45 4.39 -6.18
C ALA A 91 11.78 5.77 -6.16
N GLY A 92 11.30 6.26 -7.31
CA GLY A 92 10.59 7.54 -7.41
C GLY A 92 9.30 7.56 -6.61
N ILE A 93 8.50 6.49 -6.69
CA ILE A 93 7.29 6.34 -5.87
C ILE A 93 7.68 6.23 -4.39
N LYS A 94 8.71 5.46 -4.02
CA LYS A 94 9.18 5.38 -2.61
C LYS A 94 9.55 6.75 -2.05
N ALA A 95 10.21 7.61 -2.84
CA ALA A 95 10.54 8.98 -2.43
C ALA A 95 9.28 9.82 -2.21
N LYS A 96 8.32 9.80 -3.15
CA LYS A 96 7.04 10.50 -3.01
C LYS A 96 6.25 10.02 -1.80
N ILE A 97 6.30 8.73 -1.47
CA ILE A 97 5.64 8.16 -0.28
C ILE A 97 6.22 8.76 0.99
N ARG A 98 7.55 8.86 1.11
CA ARG A 98 8.20 9.46 2.29
C ARG A 98 7.79 10.92 2.45
N GLU A 99 7.87 11.70 1.37
CA GLU A 99 7.48 13.11 1.38
C GLU A 99 6.01 13.30 1.81
N ASN A 100 5.10 12.52 1.22
CA ASN A 100 3.67 12.59 1.56
C ASN A 100 3.36 12.11 2.97
N PHE A 101 4.12 11.14 3.48
CA PHE A 101 3.94 10.65 4.84
C PHE A 101 4.35 11.71 5.87
N ILE A 102 5.44 12.44 5.62
CA ILE A 102 5.87 13.58 6.46
C ILE A 102 4.77 14.65 6.46
N LYS A 103 4.30 15.06 5.28
CA LYS A 103 3.19 16.03 5.15
C LYS A 103 1.89 15.60 5.83
N LEU A 104 1.67 14.30 6.03
CA LEU A 104 0.47 13.77 6.68
C LEU A 104 0.51 13.91 8.20
N ILE A 105 1.70 13.93 8.80
CA ILE A 105 1.90 13.91 10.26
C ILE A 105 2.33 15.26 10.84
N GLU A 106 2.77 16.20 9.99
CA GLU A 106 3.07 17.60 10.33
C GLU A 106 1.83 18.48 10.20
#